data_AF-A0A5A7PFJ9-F1
#
_entry.id   AF-A0A5A7PFJ9-F1
#
_cell.length_a   1.000
_cell.length_b   1.000
_cell.length_c   1.000
_cell.angle_alpha   90.00
_cell.angle_beta   90.00
_cell.angle_gamma   90.00
#
_symmetry.space_group_name_H-M   'P 1'
#
loop_
_entity.id
_entity.type
_entity.pdbx_description
1 polymer ?
#
loop_
_entity_poly.entity_id
_entity_poly.type
_entity_poly.pdbx_seq_one_letter_code
_entity_poly.pdbx_strand_id
1 'polypeptide(L)'
;MRSDWAFGGAGVADDLAEDLGLVEEDTLALLSKKGEHVEREGYDPHHGCPRQHRELDSRLVNLKLESSFYSLLDSIAIIVKATIDLVGWSENITFKTPPFAGANELKFIAYGDMGKAPLDASIEHFMQPGSVSVVKAMADDVSSGLVDSIFHIGDISYATGFLVEWDYFLSLISTLASRVPYMTSIGNHERNYMDSASLYKTTDSGGECGVPYETYFPMPTPGKDRPWHRPMYTTNERYTGLHNVDHKFIDAVEPLLLQNKVDLALFGHVHNYERTCAIYQKMCLSMPTKEGNGIDTYDNTNYSAPVHAIIGMAGFTLDEFPTDRNYNWSLSRIAQFGYIRAHATRNELKVEFVNADTKEVGDSFRIIKN
;
A
#
# COMPACT_ATOMS: atom_id res chain seq x y z
N MET A 1 20.25 6.61 10.48
CA MET A 1 19.74 5.71 9.43
C MET A 1 19.55 6.51 8.16
N ARG A 2 20.23 6.16 7.06
CA ARG A 2 19.54 6.21 5.77
C ARG A 2 18.52 5.08 5.88
N SER A 3 17.26 5.46 5.87
CA SER A 3 16.19 4.50 5.97
C SER A 3 15.80 4.14 4.55
N ASP A 4 16.50 3.16 3.99
CA ASP A 4 16.17 2.62 2.67
C ASP A 4 14.99 1.67 2.86
N TRP A 5 13.81 2.28 3.01
CA TRP A 5 12.53 1.59 2.97
C TRP A 5 12.11 1.49 1.50
N ALA A 6 11.89 0.27 1.03
CA ALA A 6 11.17 0.07 -0.23
C ALA A 6 9.67 0.03 0.07
N PHE A 7 9.04 1.20 0.22
CA PHE A 7 7.61 1.32 -0.06
C PHE A 7 7.46 1.50 -1.57
N GLY A 8 6.51 0.81 -2.20
CA GLY A 8 6.33 0.71 -3.66
C GLY A 8 6.27 2.04 -4.41
N GLY A 9 7.44 2.63 -4.65
CA GLY A 9 7.74 3.75 -5.51
C GLY A 9 9.19 3.57 -5.93
N ALA A 10 9.47 3.64 -7.23
CA ALA A 10 10.73 3.24 -7.85
C ALA A 10 11.95 4.15 -7.52
N GLY A 11 12.03 4.72 -6.31
CA GLY A 11 13.10 5.63 -5.91
C GLY A 11 14.48 4.99 -5.74
N VAL A 12 14.58 3.66 -5.63
CA VAL A 12 15.89 2.97 -5.50
C VAL A 12 16.54 2.72 -6.88
N ALA A 13 15.80 2.87 -7.99
CA ALA A 13 16.32 2.62 -9.33
C ALA A 13 16.86 3.88 -10.04
N ASP A 14 16.44 5.09 -9.63
CA ASP A 14 16.82 6.33 -10.30
C ASP A 14 18.14 6.93 -9.78
N ASP A 15 18.55 6.64 -8.54
CA ASP A 15 19.91 6.95 -8.04
C ASP A 15 21.01 6.24 -8.85
N LEU A 16 20.64 5.25 -9.68
CA LEU A 16 21.54 4.53 -10.59
C LEU A 16 21.60 5.11 -12.01
N ALA A 17 20.74 6.07 -12.36
CA ALA A 17 20.74 6.71 -13.68
C ALA A 17 21.61 7.99 -13.73
N GLU A 18 21.80 8.67 -12.60
CA GLU A 18 22.66 9.86 -12.52
C GLU A 18 24.16 9.54 -12.72
N ASP A 19 24.60 8.32 -12.39
CA ASP A 19 25.98 7.88 -12.58
C ASP A 19 26.33 7.45 -14.02
N LEU A 20 25.37 7.47 -14.96
CA LEU A 20 25.56 7.05 -16.35
C LEU A 20 25.46 8.19 -17.40
N GLY A 21 25.31 9.45 -16.98
CA GLY A 21 25.61 10.60 -17.84
C GLY A 21 24.81 10.71 -19.15
N LEU A 22 23.53 10.32 -19.16
CA LEU A 22 22.63 10.49 -20.31
C LEU A 22 21.54 11.51 -20.00
N VAL A 23 21.89 12.80 -20.07
CA VAL A 23 20.93 13.91 -20.12
C VAL A 23 21.19 14.65 -21.44
N GLU A 24 20.28 14.53 -22.39
CA GLU A 24 20.13 15.52 -23.47
C GLU A 24 19.06 16.53 -23.05
N GLU A 25 19.44 17.81 -23.14
CA GLU A 25 18.60 18.99 -22.97
C GLU A 25 17.40 18.95 -23.93
N ASP A 26 16.21 19.28 -23.44
CA ASP A 26 15.45 20.38 -24.04
C ASP A 26 14.23 20.74 -23.19
N THR A 27 14.29 21.96 -22.64
CA THR A 27 13.18 22.67 -22.02
C THR A 27 12.67 23.69 -23.03
N LEU A 28 11.36 23.97 -23.03
CA LEU A 28 10.65 25.08 -23.70
C LEU A 28 10.19 24.85 -25.14
N ALA A 29 8.90 24.54 -25.31
CA ALA A 29 7.97 25.33 -26.13
C ALA A 29 6.61 24.64 -26.22
N LEU A 30 5.53 25.41 -26.00
CA LEU A 30 4.20 25.37 -26.66
C LEU A 30 3.04 25.64 -25.68
N LEU A 31 2.95 26.89 -25.25
CA LEU A 31 1.67 27.58 -25.22
C LEU A 31 1.34 28.05 -26.65
N SER A 32 0.05 28.04 -26.99
CA SER A 32 -0.57 28.47 -28.27
C SER A 32 -0.73 27.37 -29.33
N LYS A 33 -1.88 26.69 -29.30
CA LYS A 33 -2.69 26.49 -30.51
C LYS A 33 -4.18 26.42 -30.16
N LYS A 34 -4.93 27.34 -30.76
CA LYS A 34 -6.40 27.41 -30.77
C LYS A 34 -6.94 26.31 -31.70
N GLY A 35 -8.00 25.66 -31.23
CA GLY A 35 -9.16 25.18 -31.98
C GLY A 35 -8.93 24.48 -33.32
N GLU A 36 -8.92 23.15 -33.29
CA GLU A 36 -9.36 22.32 -34.42
C GLU A 36 -10.35 21.26 -33.92
N HIS A 37 -11.45 21.11 -34.67
CA HIS A 37 -12.45 20.07 -34.48
C HIS A 37 -11.81 18.69 -34.71
N VAL A 38 -11.91 17.80 -33.74
CA VAL A 38 -11.59 16.37 -33.91
C VAL A 38 -12.91 15.59 -33.94
N GLU A 39 -13.11 14.82 -35.02
CA GLU A 39 -14.25 13.92 -35.21
C GLU A 39 -14.26 12.82 -34.14
N ARG A 40 -15.46 12.47 -33.65
CA ARG A 40 -15.65 11.36 -32.70
C ARG A 40 -15.43 10.03 -33.43
N GLU A 41 -14.29 9.38 -33.19
CA GLU A 41 -14.18 7.94 -33.42
C GLU A 41 -14.91 7.17 -32.31
N GLY A 42 -15.65 6.15 -32.73
CA GLY A 42 -16.64 5.44 -31.92
C GLY A 42 -16.05 4.63 -30.76
N TYR A 43 -16.83 4.55 -29.69
CA TYR A 43 -16.70 3.56 -28.63
C TYR A 43 -16.76 2.15 -29.21
N ASP A 44 -15.66 1.41 -29.15
CA ASP A 44 -15.62 -0.03 -29.45
C ASP A 44 -15.85 -0.82 -28.14
N PRO A 45 -17.01 -1.47 -27.98
CA PRO A 45 -17.34 -2.25 -26.77
C PRO A 45 -16.44 -3.49 -26.58
N HIS A 46 -15.54 -3.80 -27.51
CA HIS A 46 -14.59 -4.92 -27.39
C HIS A 46 -13.24 -4.54 -26.76
N HIS A 47 -12.96 -3.25 -26.54
CA HIS A 47 -11.73 -2.79 -25.89
C HIS A 47 -12.07 -2.12 -24.54
N GLY A 48 -12.08 -2.92 -23.46
CA GLY A 48 -12.59 -2.51 -22.15
C GLY A 48 -11.74 -1.51 -21.36
N CYS A 49 -10.53 -1.17 -21.79
CA CYS A 49 -9.82 0.01 -21.28
C CYS A 49 -9.74 1.06 -22.39
N PRO A 50 -10.03 2.34 -22.12
CA PRO A 50 -9.61 3.40 -23.03
C PRO A 50 -8.09 3.27 -23.21
N ARG A 51 -7.61 3.15 -24.45
CA ARG A 51 -6.18 3.30 -24.74
C ARG A 51 -5.75 4.59 -24.06
N GLN A 52 -4.64 4.58 -23.31
CA GLN A 52 -3.99 5.79 -22.82
C GLN A 52 -3.48 6.61 -24.01
N HIS A 53 -4.38 7.16 -24.81
CA HIS A 53 -4.15 8.27 -25.69
C HIS A 53 -4.57 9.52 -24.91
N ARG A 54 -3.67 10.51 -24.95
CA ARG A 54 -3.79 11.80 -24.28
C ARG A 54 -5.20 12.38 -24.43
N GLU A 55 -5.66 12.99 -23.34
CA GLU A 55 -6.90 13.76 -23.19
C GLU A 55 -8.20 12.94 -23.09
N LEU A 56 -8.47 12.43 -21.88
CA LEU A 56 -9.84 12.23 -21.43
C LEU A 56 -10.50 13.61 -21.26
N ASP A 57 -11.53 13.88 -22.08
CA ASP A 57 -12.37 15.08 -22.03
C ASP A 57 -13.00 15.20 -20.63
N SER A 58 -12.53 16.20 -19.88
CA SER A 58 -12.75 16.41 -18.44
C SER A 58 -14.15 16.91 -18.07
N ARG A 59 -15.20 16.49 -18.79
CA ARG A 59 -16.56 17.04 -18.67
C ARG A 59 -17.53 16.26 -17.77
N LEU A 60 -17.07 15.23 -17.07
CA LEU A 60 -17.82 14.57 -16.01
C LEU A 60 -17.03 14.66 -14.69
N VAL A 61 -17.42 15.65 -13.87
CA VAL A 61 -17.07 15.83 -12.44
C VAL A 61 -15.59 15.67 -12.09
N ASN A 62 -14.73 16.53 -12.65
CA ASN A 62 -13.42 16.82 -12.06
C ASN A 62 -13.53 18.03 -11.13
N LEU A 63 -14.01 17.82 -9.90
CA LEU A 63 -13.61 18.68 -8.79
C LEU A 63 -12.25 18.16 -8.28
N LYS A 64 -11.21 18.36 -9.10
CA LYS A 64 -9.83 18.16 -8.67
C LYS A 64 -9.48 19.35 -7.76
N LEU A 65 -9.74 19.21 -6.46
CA LEU A 65 -9.17 20.11 -5.46
C LEU A 65 -7.70 19.72 -5.30
N GLU A 66 -6.84 20.19 -6.20
CA GLU A 66 -5.40 20.22 -5.92
C GLU A 66 -5.13 21.33 -4.89
N SER A 67 -5.28 20.99 -3.61
CA SER A 67 -4.76 21.80 -2.52
C SER A 67 -3.48 21.16 -2.01
N SER A 68 -2.33 21.66 -2.46
CA SER A 68 -1.04 21.32 -1.89
C SER A 68 -0.72 22.28 -0.75
N PHE A 69 -0.50 21.74 0.45
CA PHE A 69 0.01 22.50 1.58
C PHE A 69 1.54 22.48 1.56
N TYR A 70 2.15 23.66 1.44
CA TYR A 70 3.61 23.82 1.50
C TYR A 70 4.03 24.44 2.85
N SER A 71 5.27 24.19 3.26
CA SER A 71 5.87 24.79 4.46
C SER A 71 5.12 24.49 5.76
N LEU A 72 4.61 23.26 5.88
CA LEU A 72 4.01 22.79 7.13
C LEU A 72 5.08 22.57 8.20
N LEU A 73 4.72 22.84 9.45
CA LEU A 73 5.56 22.56 10.61
C LEU A 73 5.38 21.09 11.04
N ASP A 74 6.48 20.45 11.43
CA ASP A 74 6.51 19.01 11.71
C ASP A 74 5.76 18.62 12.98
N SER A 75 5.12 17.45 12.96
CA SER A 75 4.37 16.90 14.10
C SER A 75 3.33 17.85 14.71
N ILE A 76 2.77 18.77 13.92
CA ILE A 76 1.74 19.72 14.38
C ILE A 76 0.35 19.24 13.98
N ALA A 77 -0.59 19.40 14.90
CA ALA A 77 -2.02 19.29 14.63
C ALA A 77 -2.49 20.57 13.93
N ILE A 78 -2.93 20.44 12.67
CA ILE A 78 -3.42 21.54 11.83
C ILE A 78 -4.93 21.40 11.69
N ILE A 79 -5.68 22.49 11.89
CA ILE A 79 -7.11 22.53 11.59
C ILE A 79 -7.29 22.89 10.12
N VAL A 80 -7.89 21.98 9.36
CA VAL A 80 -8.20 22.13 7.93
C VAL A 80 -9.71 22.27 7.76
N LYS A 81 -10.11 23.21 6.89
CA LYS A 81 -11.46 23.26 6.32
C LYS A 81 -11.36 23.27 4.79
N ALA A 82 -12.12 22.42 4.13
CA ALA A 82 -12.28 22.44 2.69
C ALA A 82 -13.54 23.24 2.31
N THR A 83 -13.55 23.89 1.15
CA THR A 83 -14.70 24.65 0.66
C THR A 83 -14.77 24.62 -0.86
N ILE A 84 -15.96 24.83 -1.39
CA ILE A 84 -16.20 25.25 -2.77
C ILE A 84 -17.01 26.55 -2.66
N ASP A 85 -16.60 27.61 -3.36
CA ASP A 85 -17.12 28.98 -3.23
C ASP A 85 -18.66 29.12 -3.25
N LEU A 86 -19.36 28.12 -3.81
CA LEU A 86 -20.81 28.08 -3.98
C LEU A 86 -21.58 27.26 -2.92
N VAL A 87 -20.92 26.40 -2.14
CA VAL A 87 -21.60 25.32 -1.38
C VAL A 87 -21.31 25.33 0.13
N GLY A 88 -20.30 26.08 0.56
CA GLY A 88 -19.96 26.27 1.98
C GLY A 88 -18.74 25.48 2.44
N TRP A 89 -18.44 25.59 3.74
CA TRP A 89 -17.25 25.02 4.37
C TRP A 89 -17.53 23.66 4.97
N SER A 90 -16.53 22.76 4.91
CA SER A 90 -16.52 21.52 5.67
C SER A 90 -16.49 21.79 7.18
N GLU A 91 -16.76 20.74 7.96
CA GLU A 91 -16.41 20.73 9.38
C GLU A 91 -14.90 20.90 9.60
N ASN A 92 -14.52 21.26 10.82
CA ASN A 92 -13.12 21.33 11.21
C ASN A 92 -12.52 19.93 11.23
N ILE A 93 -11.45 19.72 10.46
CA ILE A 93 -10.65 18.49 10.47
C ILE A 93 -9.33 18.79 11.15
N THR A 94 -8.93 17.99 12.13
CA THR A 94 -7.58 18.09 12.72
C THR A 94 -6.69 17.03 12.10
N PHE A 95 -5.64 17.49 11.40
CA PHE A 95 -4.67 16.65 10.71
C PHE A 95 -3.30 16.74 11.41
N LYS A 96 -2.63 15.60 11.62
CA LYS A 96 -1.27 15.53 12.15
C LYS A 96 -0.29 15.34 11.00
N THR A 97 0.64 16.27 10.84
CA THR A 97 1.76 16.12 9.88
C THR A 97 2.77 15.07 10.36
N PRO A 98 3.43 14.34 9.44
CA PRO A 98 4.46 13.39 9.84
C PRO A 98 5.67 14.11 10.45
N PRO A 99 6.53 13.40 11.20
CA PRO A 99 7.83 13.91 11.61
C PRO A 99 8.72 14.25 10.40
N PHE A 100 9.65 15.19 10.55
CA PHE A 100 10.63 15.50 9.50
C PHE A 100 11.56 14.32 9.19
N ALA A 101 12.10 14.31 7.97
CA ALA A 101 13.09 13.32 7.56
C ALA A 101 14.35 13.39 8.46
N GLY A 102 14.68 12.27 9.11
CA GLY A 102 15.80 12.19 10.04
C GLY A 102 15.44 12.40 11.52
N ALA A 103 14.15 12.51 11.85
CA ALA A 103 13.65 12.45 13.22
C ALA A 103 14.08 11.16 13.95
N ASN A 104 14.02 11.17 15.28
CA ASN A 104 14.48 10.04 16.10
C ASN A 104 13.50 8.86 16.13
N GLU A 105 12.22 9.11 15.84
CA GLU A 105 11.19 8.08 15.82
C GLU A 105 10.12 8.36 14.75
N LEU A 106 9.45 7.29 14.33
CA LEU A 106 8.27 7.29 13.47
C LEU A 106 7.35 6.14 13.92
N LYS A 107 6.04 6.41 14.04
CA LYS A 107 5.04 5.39 14.34
C LYS A 107 4.04 5.31 13.21
N PHE A 108 3.86 4.14 12.62
CA PHE A 108 2.98 3.98 11.47
C PHE A 108 2.14 2.72 11.56
N ILE A 109 1.02 2.73 10.86
CA ILE A 109 0.19 1.55 10.62
C ILE A 109 0.41 1.11 9.17
N ALA A 110 0.42 -0.19 8.90
CA ALA A 110 0.43 -0.72 7.55
C ALA A 110 -0.46 -1.95 7.41
N TYR A 111 -1.04 -2.13 6.23
CA TYR A 111 -1.91 -3.26 5.88
C TYR A 111 -2.21 -3.29 4.38
N GLY A 112 -2.71 -4.41 3.85
CA GLY A 112 -3.26 -4.53 2.49
C GLY A 112 -4.66 -5.15 2.50
N ASP A 113 -5.35 -5.08 1.36
CA ASP A 113 -6.52 -5.93 1.07
C ASP A 113 -7.73 -5.64 1.98
N MET A 114 -7.93 -4.37 2.33
CA MET A 114 -8.98 -3.96 3.27
C MET A 114 -10.36 -3.93 2.62
N GLY A 115 -10.46 -3.36 1.43
CA GLY A 115 -11.74 -3.13 0.77
C GLY A 115 -12.75 -2.36 1.62
N LYS A 116 -14.03 -2.63 1.40
CA LYS A 116 -15.17 -1.99 2.05
C LYS A 116 -16.23 -3.01 2.46
N ALA A 117 -17.06 -2.62 3.43
CA ALA A 117 -18.30 -3.32 3.73
C ALA A 117 -19.36 -2.33 4.23
N PRO A 118 -20.65 -2.61 4.00
CA PRO A 118 -21.74 -1.78 4.50
C PRO A 118 -21.76 -1.77 6.03
N LEU A 119 -22.19 -0.65 6.61
CA LEU A 119 -22.36 -0.49 8.06
C LEU A 119 -23.69 -1.07 8.57
N ASP A 120 -24.60 -1.40 7.67
CA ASP A 120 -25.91 -1.96 7.94
C ASP A 120 -26.09 -3.32 7.23
N ALA A 121 -27.33 -3.83 7.20
CA ALA A 121 -27.64 -5.13 6.62
C ALA A 121 -27.72 -5.14 5.07
N SER A 122 -27.26 -4.07 4.40
CA SER A 122 -27.22 -4.01 2.94
C SER A 122 -26.27 -5.06 2.37
N ILE A 123 -26.52 -5.44 1.13
CA ILE A 123 -25.64 -6.32 0.35
C ILE A 123 -25.12 -5.50 -0.81
N GLU A 124 -23.81 -5.57 -1.03
CA GLU A 124 -23.14 -4.85 -2.09
C GLU A 124 -22.32 -5.82 -2.95
N HIS A 125 -21.83 -5.33 -4.09
CA HIS A 125 -20.86 -6.08 -4.85
C HIS A 125 -19.59 -6.24 -3.99
N PHE A 126 -19.04 -7.45 -3.99
CA PHE A 126 -17.78 -7.82 -3.36
C PHE A 126 -17.55 -7.26 -1.94
N MET A 127 -18.18 -7.86 -0.93
CA MET A 127 -18.05 -7.39 0.46
C MET A 127 -16.79 -7.95 1.14
N GLN A 128 -16.02 -7.09 1.82
CA GLN A 128 -14.86 -7.47 2.62
C GLN A 128 -15.21 -7.52 4.13
N PRO A 129 -15.48 -8.71 4.69
CA PRO A 129 -16.07 -8.86 6.03
C PRO A 129 -15.27 -8.25 7.18
N GLY A 130 -13.94 -8.13 7.07
CA GLY A 130 -13.10 -7.53 8.12
C GLY A 130 -12.94 -6.01 8.02
N SER A 131 -13.34 -5.38 6.92
CA SER A 131 -13.05 -3.97 6.62
C SER A 131 -13.50 -3.02 7.74
N VAL A 132 -14.75 -3.18 8.20
CA VAL A 132 -15.34 -2.29 9.22
C VAL A 132 -14.68 -2.45 10.59
N SER A 133 -14.32 -3.67 11.02
CA SER A 133 -13.68 -3.87 12.32
C SER A 133 -12.25 -3.34 12.32
N VAL A 134 -11.51 -3.55 11.23
CA VAL A 134 -10.14 -3.04 11.06
C VAL A 134 -10.11 -1.51 11.06
N VAL A 135 -11.01 -0.84 10.31
CA VAL A 135 -11.09 0.63 10.31
C VAL A 135 -11.43 1.18 11.69
N LYS A 136 -12.35 0.54 12.44
CA LYS A 136 -12.68 0.96 13.81
C LYS A 136 -11.50 0.83 14.76
N ALA A 137 -10.78 -0.29 14.71
CA ALA A 137 -9.60 -0.51 15.56
C ALA A 137 -8.47 0.49 15.25
N MET A 138 -8.21 0.74 13.96
CA MET A 138 -7.24 1.77 13.54
C MET A 138 -7.66 3.18 13.93
N ALA A 139 -8.95 3.50 13.89
CA ALA A 139 -9.45 4.82 14.28
C ALA A 139 -9.17 5.11 15.75
N ASP A 140 -9.28 4.09 16.62
CA ASP A 140 -8.90 4.21 18.04
C ASP A 140 -7.40 4.49 18.19
N ASP A 141 -6.54 3.74 17.49
CA ASP A 141 -5.09 3.96 17.50
C ASP A 141 -4.70 5.35 16.95
N VAL A 142 -5.30 5.80 15.85
CA VAL A 142 -5.08 7.15 15.29
C VAL A 142 -5.55 8.22 16.27
N SER A 143 -6.70 8.02 16.92
CA SER A 143 -7.25 8.97 17.90
C SER A 143 -6.40 9.12 19.16
N SER A 144 -5.57 8.11 19.49
CA SER A 144 -4.61 8.18 20.60
C SER A 144 -3.49 9.21 20.38
N GLY A 145 -3.30 9.68 19.14
CA GLY A 145 -2.24 10.60 18.74
C GLY A 145 -0.87 9.92 18.54
N LEU A 146 -0.79 8.60 18.69
CA LEU A 146 0.45 7.82 18.57
C LEU A 146 0.76 7.30 17.16
N VAL A 147 -0.12 7.53 16.18
CA VAL A 147 0.09 7.17 14.78
C VAL A 147 0.48 8.42 13.99
N ASP A 148 1.55 8.34 13.23
CA ASP A 148 2.06 9.43 12.38
C ASP A 148 1.67 9.27 10.92
N SER A 149 1.40 8.04 10.46
CA SER A 149 1.04 7.74 9.07
C SER A 149 0.42 6.35 8.92
N ILE A 150 -0.28 6.13 7.79
CA ILE A 150 -0.86 4.86 7.39
C ILE A 150 -0.34 4.49 5.99
N PHE A 151 -0.02 3.21 5.79
CA PHE A 151 0.34 2.62 4.50
C PHE A 151 -0.64 1.51 4.11
N HIS A 152 -1.48 1.73 3.11
CA HIS A 152 -2.41 0.75 2.55
C HIS A 152 -1.83 0.16 1.25
N ILE A 153 -1.24 -1.04 1.34
CA ILE A 153 -0.37 -1.59 0.30
C ILE A 153 -1.09 -2.45 -0.74
N GLY A 154 -2.09 -1.87 -1.41
CA GLY A 154 -2.78 -2.46 -2.56
C GLY A 154 -4.08 -3.19 -2.22
N ASP A 155 -4.86 -3.43 -3.28
CA ASP A 155 -6.22 -3.98 -3.24
C ASP A 155 -7.12 -3.14 -2.30
N ILE A 156 -7.39 -1.93 -2.79
CA ILE A 156 -7.82 -0.78 -1.99
C ILE A 156 -9.31 -0.88 -1.63
N SER A 157 -10.18 -0.79 -2.63
CA SER A 157 -11.63 -0.70 -2.43
C SER A 157 -12.37 -1.97 -2.86
N TYR A 158 -11.77 -2.76 -3.75
CA TYR A 158 -12.44 -3.84 -4.50
C TYR A 158 -13.72 -3.38 -5.23
N ALA A 159 -13.78 -2.11 -5.64
CA ALA A 159 -14.88 -1.60 -6.46
C ALA A 159 -14.98 -2.36 -7.80
N THR A 160 -13.83 -2.70 -8.39
CA THR A 160 -13.68 -3.51 -9.61
C THR A 160 -14.74 -3.20 -10.68
N GLY A 161 -14.87 -1.93 -11.04
CA GLY A 161 -15.79 -1.45 -12.08
C GLY A 161 -17.13 -0.91 -11.56
N PHE A 162 -17.49 -1.18 -10.31
CA PHE A 162 -18.65 -0.57 -9.63
C PHE A 162 -18.24 0.75 -8.97
N LEU A 163 -18.04 1.79 -9.77
CA LEU A 163 -17.37 3.04 -9.34
C LEU A 163 -17.98 3.73 -8.09
N VAL A 164 -19.27 3.54 -7.81
CA VAL A 164 -19.92 4.05 -6.58
C VAL A 164 -19.27 3.50 -5.30
N GLU A 165 -18.65 2.34 -5.38
CA GLU A 165 -18.01 1.68 -4.23
C GLU A 165 -16.70 2.39 -3.81
N TRP A 166 -16.07 3.16 -4.71
CA TRP A 166 -14.98 4.07 -4.32
C TRP A 166 -15.46 5.14 -3.35
N ASP A 167 -16.66 5.70 -3.53
CA ASP A 167 -17.22 6.71 -2.61
C ASP A 167 -17.52 6.10 -1.24
N TYR A 168 -18.00 4.85 -1.19
CA TYR A 168 -18.21 4.13 0.07
C TYR A 168 -16.90 3.87 0.80
N PHE A 169 -15.88 3.42 0.07
CA PHE A 169 -14.54 3.23 0.61
C PHE A 169 -13.96 4.54 1.16
N LEU A 170 -14.00 5.63 0.38
CA LEU A 170 -13.50 6.94 0.78
C LEU A 170 -14.23 7.48 2.02
N SER A 171 -15.55 7.28 2.09
CA SER A 171 -16.36 7.60 3.27
C SER A 171 -15.90 6.80 4.49
N LEU A 172 -15.69 5.50 4.34
CA LEU A 172 -15.25 4.61 5.41
C LEU A 172 -13.87 5.02 5.97
N ILE A 173 -12.89 5.27 5.11
CA ILE A 173 -11.53 5.65 5.54
C ILE A 173 -11.39 7.11 5.97
N SER A 174 -12.43 7.94 5.81
CA SER A 174 -12.39 9.35 6.19
C SER A 174 -12.03 9.55 7.67
N THR A 175 -12.38 8.60 8.54
CA THR A 175 -12.02 8.60 9.96
C THR A 175 -10.52 8.45 10.22
N LEU A 176 -9.77 7.96 9.22
CA LEU A 176 -8.33 7.73 9.24
C LEU A 176 -7.59 8.76 8.40
N ALA A 177 -7.90 8.82 7.10
CA ALA A 177 -7.18 9.59 6.09
C ALA A 177 -7.34 11.10 6.25
N SER A 178 -8.38 11.57 6.97
CA SER A 178 -8.52 12.99 7.31
C SER A 178 -7.62 13.42 8.49
N ARG A 179 -7.03 12.47 9.22
CA ARG A 179 -6.30 12.75 10.48
C ARG A 179 -4.79 12.56 10.37
N VAL A 180 -4.33 11.65 9.52
CA VAL A 180 -2.91 11.36 9.29
C VAL A 180 -2.67 11.09 7.80
N PRO A 181 -1.45 11.27 7.28
CA PRO A 181 -1.11 10.86 5.92
C PRO A 181 -1.51 9.41 5.64
N TYR A 182 -2.23 9.20 4.55
CA TYR A 182 -2.72 7.89 4.10
C TYR A 182 -2.09 7.56 2.75
N MET A 183 -1.01 6.79 2.80
CA MET A 183 -0.22 6.41 1.64
C MET A 183 -0.73 5.09 1.07
N THR A 184 -0.78 4.96 -0.25
CA THR A 184 -1.27 3.74 -0.90
C THR A 184 -0.26 3.19 -1.91
N SER A 185 -0.31 1.89 -2.17
CA SER A 185 0.25 1.30 -3.40
C SER A 185 -0.88 0.66 -4.21
N ILE A 186 -0.64 0.40 -5.49
CA ILE A 186 -1.64 -0.15 -6.41
C ILE A 186 -1.63 -1.68 -6.39
N GLY A 187 -2.80 -2.31 -6.25
CA GLY A 187 -2.99 -3.76 -6.30
C GLY A 187 -3.49 -4.27 -7.65
N ASN A 188 -3.80 -5.57 -7.71
CA ASN A 188 -4.38 -6.18 -8.91
C ASN A 188 -5.83 -5.74 -9.14
N HIS A 189 -6.60 -5.55 -8.07
CA HIS A 189 -7.99 -5.10 -8.16
C HIS A 189 -8.13 -3.63 -8.57
N GLU A 190 -7.04 -2.86 -8.59
CA GLU A 190 -7.01 -1.54 -9.20
C GLU A 190 -6.52 -1.60 -10.65
N ARG A 191 -5.49 -2.42 -10.95
CA ARG A 191 -4.71 -2.28 -12.19
C ARG A 191 -4.96 -3.32 -13.29
N ASN A 192 -5.21 -4.58 -12.93
CA ASN A 192 -5.12 -5.67 -13.89
C ASN A 192 -6.35 -5.72 -14.80
N TYR A 193 -6.12 -5.59 -16.10
CA TYR A 193 -7.13 -5.81 -17.13
C TYR A 193 -6.49 -6.30 -18.42
N MET A 194 -7.22 -7.07 -19.21
CA MET A 194 -6.75 -7.56 -20.52
C MET A 194 -6.41 -6.37 -21.44
N ASP A 195 -5.34 -6.52 -22.21
CA ASP A 195 -4.89 -5.52 -23.21
C ASP A 195 -4.65 -4.09 -22.66
N SER A 196 -4.42 -3.95 -21.35
CA SER A 196 -4.25 -2.65 -20.65
C SER A 196 -2.79 -2.26 -20.37
N ALA A 197 -1.83 -2.91 -21.03
CA ALA A 197 -0.40 -2.87 -20.68
C ALA A 197 -0.04 -3.33 -19.25
N SER A 198 -0.99 -3.84 -18.44
CA SER A 198 -0.67 -4.45 -17.14
C SER A 198 0.33 -5.61 -17.30
N LEU A 199 1.24 -5.77 -16.35
CA LEU A 199 2.16 -6.93 -16.34
C LEU A 199 1.37 -8.24 -16.21
N TYR A 200 0.41 -8.26 -15.29
CA TYR A 200 -0.48 -9.39 -15.05
C TYR A 200 -1.75 -9.25 -15.89
N LYS A 201 -1.99 -10.23 -16.76
CA LYS A 201 -3.12 -10.26 -17.70
C LYS A 201 -4.32 -10.99 -17.10
N THR A 202 -4.91 -10.38 -16.08
CA THR A 202 -6.17 -10.83 -15.45
C THR A 202 -7.22 -9.74 -15.61
N THR A 203 -8.45 -10.00 -15.16
CA THR A 203 -9.58 -9.05 -15.20
C THR A 203 -9.93 -8.51 -13.82
N ASP A 204 -9.01 -8.60 -12.86
CA ASP A 204 -9.28 -8.36 -11.43
C ASP A 204 -9.78 -6.94 -11.16
N SER A 205 -9.37 -5.96 -11.97
CA SER A 205 -9.84 -4.57 -11.84
C SER A 205 -11.25 -4.31 -12.36
N GLY A 206 -11.90 -5.30 -12.98
CA GLY A 206 -13.25 -5.13 -13.54
C GLY A 206 -13.38 -4.04 -14.60
N GLY A 207 -12.26 -3.62 -15.23
CA GLY A 207 -12.24 -2.59 -16.27
C GLY A 207 -11.75 -1.23 -15.79
N GLU A 208 -11.35 -1.11 -14.53
CA GLU A 208 -10.82 0.16 -14.00
C GLU A 208 -9.44 0.52 -14.55
N CYS A 209 -8.60 -0.48 -14.80
CA CYS A 209 -7.29 -0.33 -15.44
C CYS A 209 -6.38 0.74 -14.77
N GLY A 210 -6.52 0.95 -13.46
CA GLY A 210 -5.77 1.92 -12.65
C GLY A 210 -6.37 3.34 -12.59
N VAL A 211 -7.37 3.66 -13.41
CA VAL A 211 -7.86 5.05 -13.55
C VAL A 211 -8.45 5.61 -12.25
N PRO A 212 -9.36 4.92 -11.54
CA PRO A 212 -9.90 5.44 -10.28
C PRO A 212 -8.82 5.59 -9.20
N TYR A 213 -7.95 4.59 -9.04
CA TYR A 213 -6.84 4.64 -8.09
C TYR A 213 -5.95 5.86 -8.30
N GLU A 214 -5.46 6.08 -9.52
CA GLU A 214 -4.60 7.23 -9.84
C GLU A 214 -5.30 8.58 -9.69
N THR A 215 -6.63 8.59 -9.77
CA THR A 215 -7.45 9.79 -9.62
C THR A 215 -7.66 10.14 -8.15
N TYR A 216 -8.02 9.15 -7.32
CA TYR A 216 -8.33 9.36 -5.89
C TYR A 216 -7.07 9.42 -5.02
N PHE A 217 -6.00 8.71 -5.40
CA PHE A 217 -4.76 8.60 -4.63
C PHE A 217 -3.56 9.07 -5.46
N PRO A 218 -3.37 10.39 -5.63
CA PRO A 218 -2.19 10.94 -6.28
C PRO A 218 -0.96 10.77 -5.37
N MET A 219 -0.33 9.60 -5.44
CA MET A 219 0.88 9.29 -4.69
C MET A 219 2.11 9.97 -5.34
N PRO A 220 3.11 10.40 -4.55
CA PRO A 220 4.34 11.00 -5.08
C PRO A 220 5.25 9.93 -5.69
N THR A 221 4.83 9.33 -6.81
CA THR A 221 5.57 8.24 -7.47
C THR A 221 6.26 8.74 -8.74
N PRO A 222 7.52 8.35 -8.99
CA PRO A 222 8.20 8.62 -10.27
C PRO A 222 7.61 7.81 -11.44
N GLY A 223 6.94 6.69 -11.16
CA GLY A 223 6.39 5.77 -12.17
C GLY A 223 5.05 5.17 -11.73
N LYS A 224 4.12 5.08 -12.68
CA LYS A 224 2.70 4.77 -12.44
C LYS A 224 2.33 3.28 -12.42
N ASP A 225 3.20 2.39 -12.91
CA ASP A 225 2.80 1.03 -13.32
C ASP A 225 3.71 -0.11 -12.83
N ARG A 226 4.33 0.01 -11.64
CA ARG A 226 5.16 -1.07 -11.06
C ARG A 226 4.63 -1.48 -9.69
N PRO A 227 3.53 -2.25 -9.61
CA PRO A 227 2.91 -2.63 -8.34
C PRO A 227 3.83 -3.54 -7.51
N TRP A 228 3.93 -3.23 -6.22
CA TRP A 228 4.54 -4.07 -5.18
C TRP A 228 3.44 -4.40 -4.17
N HIS A 229 2.80 -5.54 -4.40
CA HIS A 229 1.63 -5.99 -3.65
C HIS A 229 1.67 -7.51 -3.43
N ARG A 230 1.94 -8.28 -4.50
CA ARG A 230 2.14 -9.74 -4.45
C ARG A 230 3.39 -10.13 -3.65
N PRO A 231 3.32 -11.15 -2.77
CA PRO A 231 4.44 -11.55 -1.93
C PRO A 231 5.51 -12.33 -2.71
N MET A 232 6.76 -12.26 -2.21
CA MET A 232 7.85 -13.15 -2.62
C MET A 232 7.81 -14.49 -1.89
N TYR A 233 7.33 -14.49 -0.64
CA TYR A 233 7.29 -15.66 0.22
C TYR A 233 5.91 -15.76 0.87
N THR A 234 5.23 -16.87 0.60
CA THR A 234 3.99 -17.26 1.28
C THR A 234 3.91 -18.78 1.33
N THR A 235 3.36 -19.31 2.41
CA THR A 235 3.07 -20.75 2.51
C THR A 235 1.85 -21.14 1.69
N ASN A 236 1.01 -20.16 1.33
CA ASN A 236 -0.12 -20.34 0.43
C ASN A 236 0.32 -20.05 -1.02
N GLU A 237 1.19 -20.89 -1.60
CA GLU A 237 1.76 -20.63 -2.94
C GLU A 237 0.75 -20.79 -4.10
N ARG A 238 -0.41 -21.44 -3.87
CA ARG A 238 -1.39 -21.76 -4.92
C ARG A 238 -2.82 -21.53 -4.44
N TYR A 239 -3.49 -20.55 -5.02
CA TYR A 239 -4.95 -20.42 -4.97
C TYR A 239 -5.51 -20.57 -6.39
N THR A 240 -6.37 -21.56 -6.58
CA THR A 240 -7.22 -21.75 -7.79
C THR A 240 -6.58 -21.45 -9.16
N GLY A 241 -5.37 -21.97 -9.42
CA GLY A 241 -4.74 -21.94 -10.74
C GLY A 241 -3.92 -20.68 -11.05
N LEU A 242 -3.89 -19.68 -10.16
CA LEU A 242 -2.96 -18.56 -10.19
C LEU A 242 -1.92 -18.70 -9.07
N HIS A 243 -0.70 -18.25 -9.34
CA HIS A 243 0.38 -18.26 -8.35
C HIS A 243 0.32 -16.99 -7.53
N ASN A 244 0.31 -17.11 -6.20
CA ASN A 244 0.38 -15.96 -5.28
C ASN A 244 1.75 -15.28 -5.30
N VAL A 245 2.75 -15.97 -5.86
CA VAL A 245 4.13 -15.53 -6.00
C VAL A 245 4.51 -15.43 -7.47
N ASP A 246 5.18 -14.34 -7.86
CA ASP A 246 5.80 -14.21 -9.19
C ASP A 246 7.32 -14.42 -9.10
N HIS A 247 7.80 -15.51 -9.68
CA HIS A 247 9.24 -15.82 -9.70
C HIS A 247 10.07 -14.82 -10.51
N LYS A 248 9.51 -14.21 -11.56
CA LYS A 248 10.24 -13.18 -12.31
C LYS A 248 10.45 -11.92 -11.47
N PHE A 249 9.47 -11.59 -10.64
CA PHE A 249 9.59 -10.51 -9.68
C PHE A 249 10.64 -10.83 -8.62
N ILE A 250 10.64 -12.04 -8.05
CA ILE A 250 11.68 -12.48 -7.11
C ILE A 250 13.06 -12.37 -7.73
N ASP A 251 13.27 -12.99 -8.90
CA ASP A 251 14.58 -13.03 -9.56
C ASP A 251 15.13 -11.62 -9.86
N ALA A 252 14.26 -10.68 -10.19
CA ALA A 252 14.64 -9.31 -10.49
C ALA A 252 14.88 -8.44 -9.24
N VAL A 253 14.17 -8.71 -8.15
CA VAL A 253 14.04 -7.76 -7.04
C VAL A 253 14.68 -8.24 -5.75
N GLU A 254 14.60 -9.54 -5.43
CA GLU A 254 15.19 -10.08 -4.21
C GLU A 254 16.70 -9.77 -4.08
N PRO A 255 17.53 -9.87 -5.14
CA PRO A 255 18.94 -9.48 -5.06
C PRO A 255 19.12 -7.99 -4.71
N LEU A 256 18.22 -7.12 -5.16
CA LEU A 256 18.25 -5.69 -4.86
C LEU A 256 17.90 -5.40 -3.40
N LEU A 257 16.96 -6.14 -2.83
CA LEU A 257 16.63 -6.03 -1.40
C LEU A 257 17.83 -6.37 -0.52
N LEU A 258 18.54 -7.45 -0.87
CA LEU A 258 19.76 -7.87 -0.18
C LEU A 258 20.90 -6.85 -0.36
N GLN A 259 21.14 -6.40 -1.60
CA GLN A 259 22.20 -5.44 -1.92
C GLN A 259 22.03 -4.11 -1.18
N ASN A 260 20.80 -3.62 -1.08
CA ASN A 260 20.46 -2.37 -0.39
C ASN A 260 20.20 -2.54 1.11
N LYS A 261 20.44 -3.75 1.65
CA LYS A 261 20.30 -4.06 3.07
C LYS A 261 18.92 -3.70 3.65
N VAL A 262 17.87 -3.99 2.89
CA VAL A 262 16.48 -3.78 3.32
C VAL A 262 16.22 -4.61 4.58
N ASP A 263 15.65 -3.98 5.61
CA ASP A 263 15.37 -4.63 6.88
C ASP A 263 14.09 -5.47 6.85
N LEU A 264 13.02 -4.87 6.34
CA LEU A 264 11.67 -5.45 6.31
C LEU A 264 11.01 -5.15 4.97
N ALA A 265 10.50 -6.19 4.31
CA ALA A 265 9.69 -6.10 3.10
C ALA A 265 8.24 -6.52 3.43
N LEU A 266 7.27 -5.65 3.11
CA LEU A 266 5.86 -5.83 3.42
C LEU A 266 5.06 -6.09 2.13
N PHE A 267 4.16 -7.05 2.16
CA PHE A 267 3.34 -7.46 1.01
C PHE A 267 1.88 -7.64 1.41
N GLY A 268 0.95 -7.44 0.48
CA GLY A 268 -0.48 -7.76 0.64
C GLY A 268 -0.83 -9.03 -0.12
N HIS A 269 -1.95 -8.99 -0.85
CA HIS A 269 -2.45 -9.96 -1.83
C HIS A 269 -2.94 -11.29 -1.27
N VAL A 270 -2.17 -11.87 -0.35
CA VAL A 270 -2.55 -13.08 0.38
C VAL A 270 -3.24 -12.65 1.66
N HIS A 271 -4.46 -13.14 1.86
CA HIS A 271 -5.37 -12.62 2.87
C HIS A 271 -5.12 -13.19 4.27
N ASN A 272 -3.90 -13.04 4.77
CA ASN A 272 -3.50 -13.45 6.10
C ASN A 272 -2.26 -12.65 6.57
N TYR A 273 -1.85 -12.89 7.83
CA TYR A 273 -0.55 -12.46 8.34
C TYR A 273 0.44 -13.61 8.25
N GLU A 274 1.61 -13.36 7.67
CA GLU A 274 2.69 -14.35 7.66
C GLU A 274 4.04 -13.64 7.79
N ARG A 275 4.91 -14.09 8.71
CA ARG A 275 6.26 -13.52 8.91
C ARG A 275 7.34 -14.58 8.72
N THR A 276 8.40 -14.20 8.01
CA THR A 276 9.53 -15.10 7.73
C THR A 276 10.70 -14.95 8.72
N CYS A 277 11.64 -15.90 8.70
CA CYS A 277 13.01 -15.65 9.14
C CYS A 277 13.69 -14.58 8.25
N ALA A 278 14.92 -14.15 8.56
CA ALA A 278 15.69 -13.35 7.62
C ALA A 278 16.09 -14.26 6.45
N ILE A 279 15.53 -14.01 5.26
CA ILE A 279 15.42 -15.00 4.20
C ILE A 279 16.02 -14.47 2.89
N TYR A 280 16.72 -15.35 2.18
CA TYR A 280 17.17 -15.11 0.81
C TYR A 280 17.17 -16.43 0.04
N GLN A 281 16.65 -16.45 -1.19
CA GLN A 281 16.56 -17.65 -2.02
C GLN A 281 15.91 -18.84 -1.29
N LYS A 282 14.82 -18.58 -0.55
CA LYS A 282 14.07 -19.57 0.25
C LYS A 282 14.87 -20.23 1.38
N MET A 283 16.02 -19.67 1.75
CA MET A 283 16.86 -20.12 2.86
C MET A 283 16.86 -19.10 3.99
N CYS A 284 16.67 -19.55 5.22
CA CYS A 284 16.92 -18.71 6.40
C CYS A 284 18.42 -18.46 6.53
N LEU A 285 18.86 -17.23 6.28
CA LEU A 285 20.23 -16.82 6.53
C LEU A 285 20.45 -16.41 7.98
N SER A 286 19.40 -15.96 8.67
CA SER A 286 19.42 -15.73 10.11
C SER A 286 18.05 -15.98 10.74
N MET A 287 18.07 -16.56 11.94
CA MET A 287 16.88 -16.81 12.75
C MET A 287 16.78 -15.75 13.86
N PRO A 288 15.57 -15.28 14.20
CA PRO A 288 15.43 -14.40 15.35
C PRO A 288 15.75 -15.14 16.65
N THR A 289 16.27 -14.40 17.63
CA THR A 289 16.39 -14.88 18.99
C THR A 289 15.16 -14.45 19.80
N LYS A 290 14.74 -15.27 20.75
CA LYS A 290 13.70 -14.91 21.73
C LYS A 290 14.39 -14.47 23.01
N GLU A 291 14.28 -13.19 23.35
CA GLU A 291 14.70 -12.72 24.67
C GLU A 291 13.61 -13.04 25.72
N GLY A 292 13.92 -12.86 27.01
CA GLY A 292 13.06 -13.29 28.13
C GLY A 292 11.64 -12.72 28.19
N ASN A 293 11.27 -11.82 27.28
CA ASN A 293 9.91 -11.28 27.10
C ASN A 293 9.10 -12.02 26.00
N GLY A 294 9.69 -13.01 25.32
CA GLY A 294 9.03 -13.80 24.27
C GLY A 294 8.95 -13.14 22.89
N ILE A 295 9.49 -11.93 22.73
CA ILE A 295 9.49 -11.16 21.46
C ILE A 295 10.65 -11.63 20.57
N ASP A 296 10.36 -11.90 19.30
CA ASP A 296 11.38 -12.25 18.32
C ASP A 296 12.27 -11.04 18.00
N THR A 297 13.58 -11.21 18.11
CA THR A 297 14.58 -10.18 17.85
C THR A 297 15.47 -10.59 16.69
N TYR A 298 15.44 -9.82 15.61
CA TYR A 298 16.38 -9.93 14.49
C TYR A 298 17.52 -8.94 14.70
N ASP A 299 18.74 -9.44 14.81
CA ASP A 299 19.93 -8.61 14.96
C ASP A 299 20.56 -8.32 13.58
N ASN A 300 20.35 -7.10 13.09
CA ASN A 300 20.90 -6.60 11.83
C ASN A 300 22.21 -5.81 12.03
N THR A 301 22.87 -5.90 13.20
CA THR A 301 24.23 -5.36 13.41
C THR A 301 25.20 -5.93 12.37
N ASN A 302 25.11 -7.24 12.11
CA ASN A 302 25.72 -7.91 10.96
C ASN A 302 24.62 -8.36 10.00
N TYR A 303 24.15 -7.41 9.18
CA TYR A 303 23.08 -7.64 8.20
C TYR A 303 23.27 -8.95 7.42
N SER A 304 22.23 -9.79 7.40
CA SER A 304 22.23 -11.09 6.73
C SER A 304 21.28 -11.14 5.54
N ALA A 305 20.02 -10.78 5.75
CA ALA A 305 18.94 -10.80 4.75
C ALA A 305 17.74 -9.98 5.25
N PRO A 306 16.82 -9.56 4.37
CA PRO A 306 15.57 -8.93 4.77
C PRO A 306 14.65 -9.93 5.50
N VAL A 307 13.83 -9.40 6.41
CA VAL A 307 12.63 -10.08 6.90
C VAL A 307 11.48 -9.78 5.94
N HIS A 308 10.65 -10.76 5.62
CA HIS A 308 9.45 -10.58 4.82
C HIS A 308 8.22 -10.77 5.69
N ALA A 309 7.20 -9.93 5.49
CA ALA A 309 5.90 -10.11 6.11
C ALA A 309 4.74 -9.86 5.13
N ILE A 310 3.77 -10.76 5.14
CA ILE A 310 2.47 -10.59 4.51
C ILE A 310 1.56 -9.88 5.51
N ILE A 311 0.93 -8.80 5.08
CA ILE A 311 0.03 -7.95 5.85
C ILE A 311 -1.32 -7.73 5.14
N GLY A 312 -1.78 -8.69 4.34
CA GLY A 312 -2.99 -8.61 3.52
C GLY A 312 -4.30 -9.01 4.22
N MET A 313 -4.36 -8.96 5.55
CA MET A 313 -5.50 -9.48 6.31
C MET A 313 -6.56 -8.43 6.67
N ALA A 314 -6.56 -7.25 6.05
CA ALA A 314 -7.30 -6.11 6.58
C ALA A 314 -8.81 -6.14 6.30
N GLY A 315 -9.31 -7.04 5.46
CA GLY A 315 -10.76 -7.12 5.28
C GLY A 315 -11.26 -8.21 4.37
N PHE A 316 -10.51 -8.55 3.32
CA PHE A 316 -10.93 -9.60 2.40
C PHE A 316 -11.03 -10.98 3.08
N THR A 317 -11.85 -11.88 2.54
CA THR A 317 -11.98 -13.27 3.03
C THR A 317 -10.61 -13.90 3.28
N LEU A 318 -10.39 -14.33 4.53
CA LEU A 318 -9.10 -14.81 5.01
C LEU A 318 -8.68 -16.11 4.32
N ASP A 319 -7.39 -16.19 3.99
CA ASP A 319 -6.76 -17.36 3.41
C ASP A 319 -6.29 -18.32 4.51
N GLU A 320 -6.68 -19.59 4.39
CA GLU A 320 -6.20 -20.67 5.26
C GLU A 320 -4.74 -21.05 4.95
N PHE A 321 -4.04 -21.56 5.96
CA PHE A 321 -2.69 -22.07 5.81
C PHE A 321 -2.68 -23.57 5.49
N PRO A 322 -1.74 -24.05 4.66
CA PRO A 322 -1.58 -25.49 4.44
C PRO A 322 -1.22 -26.22 5.74
N THR A 323 -1.84 -27.37 5.96
CA THR A 323 -1.66 -28.22 7.16
C THR A 323 -0.67 -29.36 6.96
N ASP A 324 -0.27 -29.63 5.72
CA ASP A 324 0.49 -30.81 5.30
C ASP A 324 1.99 -30.57 5.16
N ARG A 325 2.45 -29.32 5.28
CA ARG A 325 3.85 -28.93 5.06
C ARG A 325 4.42 -28.08 6.17
N ASN A 326 5.59 -28.48 6.63
CA ASN A 326 6.42 -27.68 7.53
C ASN A 326 7.30 -26.75 6.68
N TYR A 327 7.25 -25.45 6.95
CA TYR A 327 8.08 -24.45 6.29
C TYR A 327 8.94 -23.79 7.37
N ASN A 328 10.20 -24.20 7.43
CA ASN A 328 11.16 -23.73 8.44
C ASN A 328 11.42 -22.22 8.40
N TRP A 329 11.14 -21.57 7.26
CA TRP A 329 11.30 -20.15 7.06
C TRP A 329 10.09 -19.31 7.44
N SER A 330 8.93 -19.92 7.66
CA SER A 330 7.68 -19.23 8.03
C SER A 330 7.46 -19.37 9.53
N LEU A 331 7.64 -18.29 10.28
CA LEU A 331 7.78 -18.29 11.73
C LEU A 331 6.49 -17.92 12.47
N SER A 332 5.66 -17.07 11.87
CA SER A 332 4.36 -16.69 12.42
C SER A 332 3.32 -16.67 11.31
N ARG A 333 2.13 -17.19 11.58
CA ARG A 333 1.01 -17.34 10.65
C ARG A 333 -0.29 -17.09 11.39
N ILE A 334 -1.04 -16.07 11.00
CA ILE A 334 -2.30 -15.70 11.64
C ILE A 334 -3.34 -15.43 10.57
N ALA A 335 -4.44 -16.20 10.61
CA ALA A 335 -5.61 -16.02 9.74
C ALA A 335 -6.71 -15.33 10.55
N GLN A 336 -6.52 -14.05 10.84
CA GLN A 336 -7.46 -13.19 11.55
C GLN A 336 -7.41 -11.78 10.96
N PHE A 337 -8.53 -11.06 11.02
CA PHE A 337 -8.56 -9.66 10.61
C PHE A 337 -7.73 -8.80 11.56
N GLY A 338 -6.96 -7.88 10.98
CA GLY A 338 -6.04 -7.06 11.73
C GLY A 338 -5.24 -6.13 10.84
N TYR A 339 -4.25 -5.50 11.45
CA TYR A 339 -3.29 -4.61 10.80
C TYR A 339 -1.97 -4.71 11.57
N ILE A 340 -0.88 -4.22 10.97
CA ILE A 340 0.36 -4.02 11.72
C ILE A 340 0.47 -2.57 12.18
N ARG A 341 1.03 -2.37 13.37
CA ARG A 341 1.59 -1.08 13.78
C ARG A 341 3.07 -1.24 14.05
N ALA A 342 3.82 -0.23 13.70
CA ALA A 342 5.27 -0.21 13.82
C ALA A 342 5.74 1.04 14.54
N HIS A 343 6.77 0.87 15.37
CA HIS A 343 7.50 1.96 16.00
C HIS A 343 8.96 1.85 15.59
N ALA A 344 9.37 2.76 14.70
CA ALA A 344 10.74 2.90 14.27
C ALA A 344 11.45 3.94 15.14
N THR A 345 12.66 3.62 15.56
CA THR A 345 13.62 4.52 16.19
C THR A 345 14.95 4.48 15.43
N ARG A 346 15.96 5.22 15.88
CA ARG A 346 17.29 5.20 15.25
C ARG A 346 17.97 3.82 15.21
N ASN A 347 17.61 2.91 16.11
CA ASN A 347 18.31 1.64 16.31
C ASN A 347 17.36 0.42 16.35
N GLU A 348 16.06 0.63 16.42
CA GLU A 348 15.07 -0.44 16.54
C GLU A 348 13.85 -0.15 15.67
N LEU A 349 13.40 -1.15 14.92
CA LEU A 349 12.06 -1.23 14.35
C LEU A 349 11.28 -2.30 15.11
N LYS A 350 10.29 -1.89 15.90
CA LYS A 350 9.34 -2.82 16.53
C LYS A 350 8.07 -2.91 15.70
N VAL A 351 7.56 -4.11 15.45
CA VAL A 351 6.34 -4.36 14.70
C VAL A 351 5.42 -5.27 15.52
N GLU A 352 4.13 -4.94 15.51
CA GLU A 352 3.08 -5.70 16.18
C GLU A 352 1.93 -5.95 15.20
N PHE A 353 1.52 -7.20 15.05
CA PHE A 353 0.22 -7.54 14.49
C PHE A 353 -0.85 -7.34 15.56
N VAL A 354 -1.89 -6.57 15.25
CA VAL A 354 -3.01 -6.28 16.14
C VAL A 354 -4.29 -6.86 15.56
N ASN A 355 -4.97 -7.71 16.33
CA ASN A 355 -6.28 -8.25 15.96
C ASN A 355 -7.34 -7.14 16.01
N ALA A 356 -8.16 -7.03 14.97
CA ALA A 356 -9.13 -5.94 14.84
C ALA A 356 -10.29 -6.01 15.84
N ASP A 357 -10.71 -7.22 16.22
CA ASP A 357 -11.88 -7.41 17.08
C ASP A 357 -11.49 -7.38 18.56
N THR A 358 -10.37 -8.01 18.93
CA THR A 358 -9.92 -8.11 20.33
C THR A 358 -8.95 -7.01 20.74
N LYS A 359 -8.29 -6.36 19.76
CA LYS A 359 -7.18 -5.40 19.97
C LYS A 359 -5.96 -6.00 20.66
N GLU A 360 -5.90 -7.33 20.75
CA GLU A 360 -4.76 -8.05 21.30
C GLU A 360 -3.64 -8.16 20.26
N VAL A 361 -2.39 -8.17 20.74
CA VAL A 361 -1.21 -8.39 19.91
C VAL A 361 -1.05 -9.88 19.65
N GLY A 362 -1.21 -10.31 18.40
CA GLY A 362 -1.09 -11.72 18.00
C GLY A 362 0.33 -12.13 17.62
N ASP A 363 1.15 -11.19 17.15
CA ASP A 363 2.58 -11.37 16.89
C ASP A 363 3.34 -10.08 17.19
N SER A 364 4.57 -10.21 17.69
CA SER A 364 5.47 -9.07 17.91
C SER A 364 6.91 -9.47 17.64
N PHE A 365 7.61 -8.62 16.90
CA PHE A 365 9.02 -8.76 16.65
C PHE A 365 9.71 -7.39 16.59
N ARG A 366 11.03 -7.41 16.71
CA ARG A 366 11.86 -6.23 16.50
C ARG A 366 13.06 -6.54 15.63
N ILE A 367 13.49 -5.56 14.85
CA ILE A 367 14.74 -5.57 14.10
C ILE A 367 15.64 -4.51 14.71
N ILE A 368 16.82 -4.90 15.18
CA ILE A 368 17.77 -4.00 15.83
C ILE A 368 19.01 -3.78 14.96
N LYS A 369 19.57 -2.59 15.02
CA LYS A 369 20.87 -2.21 14.46
C LYS A 369 21.65 -1.48 15.54
N ASN A 370 22.66 -2.13 16.10
CA ASN A 370 23.50 -1.56 17.17
C ASN A 370 24.77 -0.89 16.62
#